data_AF-A0A9D5P7D8-F1
#
_entry.id   AF-A0A9D5P7D8-F1
#
_cell.length_a   1.000
_cell.length_b   1.000
_cell.length_c   1.000
_cell.angle_alpha   90.00
_cell.angle_beta   90.00
_cell.angle_gamma   90.00
#
_symmetry.space_group_name_H-M   'P 1'
#
loop_
_entity.id
_entity.type
_entity.pdbx_description
1 polymer ?
#
loop_
_entity_poly.entity_id
_entity_poly.type
_entity_poly.pdbx_seq_one_letter_code
_entity_poly.pdbx_strand_id
1 'polypeptide(L)'
;MSDFKIKRADGKTREISGYIYSAPSSSVKNFRSTRYSASQLPKKVDLRPYMTAVEDQGQVGSCTANAVAGAYEYLVKKNQGLEDDYDVSRLFIYYGARAKQGNEKKDSGSAISDAVSLLEETGACSEYTWPYSEQKSVVFAKPSKEAFEEASRHKITEAEIIPTTLQAWKSALAEGFPIIFGISLFKSFDNQRKRGFVPNPSSTEAARGSHSSHAMLCVGYSDVDRVFIVRNSWGDRWGDKGYCYISYDYIMNKKYNHGDTWIIRDAEEVEGNEDSWFDDDESVLTDLNEEFANMDEETWEEMNERMGDYPFPHRLGILFTAAAIVDGEFSEEEQEVAIEHIGNALELFGYDDLDPEGVFEYASEVIDENENILNETVELFGEYLSGEALATILQQMREIAGADELDEEESDFIDTVESAWMGGDDDEDEDEEECDCDDDEESECDEDEEDEDLDEYETFTVTLGGPNSDEPSYLSICDQEAYSEDDDDDCLENVEIVFTGTKFVTASKAKNDIVSENENEAEIETLKKGCDYSFVTSTGYEGRIIVEDGEMDGKDAEIEVTVYYCETDD
;
A
#
# COMPACT_ATOMS: atom_id res chain seq x y z
N MET A 1 6.33 19.56 -28.37
CA MET A 1 5.09 19.75 -27.62
C MET A 1 5.47 20.65 -26.43
N SER A 2 4.68 20.77 -25.38
CA SER A 2 5.28 20.90 -24.05
C SER A 2 5.71 19.50 -23.62
N ASP A 3 6.92 19.34 -23.10
CA ASP A 3 7.43 18.04 -22.68
C ASP A 3 6.77 17.73 -21.33
N PHE A 4 5.61 17.09 -21.37
CA PHE A 4 4.83 16.79 -20.17
C PHE A 4 5.50 15.65 -19.42
N LYS A 5 6.03 16.00 -18.25
CA LYS A 5 6.86 15.16 -17.41
C LYS A 5 6.20 15.07 -16.04
N ILE A 6 6.00 13.84 -15.59
CA ILE A 6 5.75 13.57 -14.18
C ILE A 6 7.10 13.32 -13.53
N LYS A 7 7.40 14.10 -12.48
CA LYS A 7 8.44 13.77 -11.51
C LYS A 7 7.76 12.90 -10.46
N ARG A 8 8.26 11.68 -10.28
CA ARG A 8 7.90 10.80 -9.17
C ARG A 8 8.61 11.29 -7.89
N ALA A 9 8.20 10.78 -6.73
CA ALA A 9 8.83 11.19 -5.48
C ALA A 9 10.27 10.64 -5.30
N ASP A 10 10.63 9.57 -6.01
CA ASP A 10 11.99 8.99 -6.07
C ASP A 10 12.98 9.77 -6.95
N GLY A 11 12.75 11.08 -7.14
CA GLY A 11 13.50 11.94 -8.05
C GLY A 11 13.23 11.72 -9.56
N LYS A 12 12.85 10.50 -9.97
CA LYS A 12 12.87 10.09 -11.38
C LYS A 12 11.74 10.72 -12.17
N THR A 13 11.95 10.85 -13.48
CA THR A 13 11.05 11.57 -14.38
C THR A 13 10.61 10.70 -15.56
N ARG A 14 9.30 10.47 -15.71
CA ARG A 14 8.71 9.73 -16.84
C ARG A 14 8.09 10.75 -17.83
N GLU A 15 8.56 10.74 -19.08
CA GLU A 15 8.06 11.65 -20.12
C GLU A 15 6.82 11.06 -20.81
N ILE A 16 5.64 11.58 -20.50
CA ILE A 16 4.38 11.02 -21.00
C ILE A 16 4.16 11.52 -22.42
N SER A 17 4.52 10.67 -23.38
CA SER A 17 4.15 10.79 -24.79
C SER A 17 3.80 9.41 -25.36
N GLY A 18 3.01 9.37 -26.43
CA GLY A 18 2.80 8.14 -27.20
C GLY A 18 1.43 7.95 -27.83
N TYR A 19 0.39 8.56 -27.27
CA TYR A 19 -0.96 8.51 -27.83
C TYR A 19 -1.29 9.76 -28.65
N ILE A 20 -1.73 9.53 -29.90
CA ILE A 20 -2.24 10.57 -30.80
C ILE A 20 -3.74 10.32 -31.00
N TYR A 21 -4.60 11.22 -30.52
CA TYR A 21 -6.04 11.16 -30.81
C TYR A 21 -6.31 11.16 -32.31
N SER A 22 -7.08 10.18 -32.79
CA SER A 22 -7.54 10.11 -34.17
C SER A 22 -9.05 9.87 -34.18
N ALA A 23 -9.80 10.84 -34.70
CA ALA A 23 -11.26 10.74 -34.78
C ALA A 23 -11.67 9.53 -35.64
N PRO A 24 -12.38 8.53 -35.10
CA PRO A 24 -12.66 7.28 -35.82
C PRO A 24 -13.41 7.49 -37.13
N SER A 25 -13.06 6.68 -38.14
CA SER A 25 -13.74 6.71 -39.44
C SER A 25 -15.20 6.26 -39.32
N SER A 26 -16.11 6.97 -39.98
CA SER A 26 -17.54 6.65 -40.05
C SER A 26 -17.87 5.32 -40.75
N SER A 27 -16.88 4.61 -41.28
CA SER A 27 -16.97 3.26 -41.83
C SER A 27 -16.85 2.14 -40.80
N VAL A 28 -16.34 2.43 -39.60
CA VAL A 28 -16.05 1.43 -38.56
C VAL A 28 -17.31 1.09 -37.77
N LYS A 29 -17.42 -0.17 -37.33
CA LYS A 29 -18.55 -0.63 -36.52
C LYS A 29 -18.58 0.09 -35.16
N ASN A 30 -19.78 0.30 -34.64
CA ASN A 30 -20.00 0.83 -33.30
C ASN A 30 -20.49 -0.32 -32.42
N PHE A 31 -19.85 -0.53 -31.27
CA PHE A 31 -20.25 -1.55 -30.30
C PHE A 31 -21.69 -1.33 -29.84
N ARG A 32 -22.43 -2.44 -29.76
CA ARG A 32 -23.74 -2.53 -29.13
C ARG A 32 -23.80 -3.89 -28.45
N SER A 33 -23.92 -3.90 -27.13
CA SER A 33 -24.21 -5.12 -26.40
C SER A 33 -25.50 -5.75 -26.94
N THR A 34 -25.47 -7.07 -27.06
CA THR A 34 -26.61 -7.87 -27.53
C THR A 34 -26.99 -8.99 -26.55
N ARG A 35 -26.11 -9.28 -25.58
CA ARG A 35 -26.32 -10.35 -24.58
C ARG A 35 -26.99 -9.83 -23.31
N TYR A 36 -26.60 -8.67 -22.81
CA TYR A 36 -27.05 -8.16 -21.51
C TYR A 36 -27.78 -6.82 -21.63
N SER A 37 -28.85 -6.65 -20.84
CA SER A 37 -29.47 -5.34 -20.62
C SER A 37 -28.82 -4.65 -19.42
N ALA A 38 -28.99 -3.33 -19.28
CA ALA A 38 -28.35 -2.55 -18.21
C ALA A 38 -28.69 -3.03 -16.78
N SER A 39 -29.83 -3.69 -16.60
CA SER A 39 -30.27 -4.28 -15.33
C SER A 39 -29.91 -5.77 -15.18
N GLN A 40 -28.97 -6.26 -15.98
CA GLN A 40 -28.40 -7.62 -15.95
C GLN A 40 -26.86 -7.58 -15.97
N LEU A 41 -26.27 -6.40 -15.77
CA LEU A 41 -24.83 -6.27 -15.56
C LEU A 41 -24.56 -6.53 -14.08
N PRO A 42 -23.49 -7.27 -13.72
CA PRO A 42 -23.07 -7.44 -12.33
C PRO A 42 -22.60 -6.11 -11.72
N LYS A 43 -22.40 -6.09 -10.41
CA LYS A 43 -21.74 -4.95 -9.72
C LYS A 43 -20.27 -4.82 -10.15
N LYS A 44 -19.57 -5.95 -10.23
CA LYS A 44 -18.10 -6.04 -10.28
C LYS A 44 -17.70 -7.04 -11.37
N VAL A 45 -16.75 -6.64 -12.22
CA VAL A 45 -16.16 -7.47 -13.30
C VAL A 45 -14.66 -7.28 -13.28
N ASP A 46 -13.91 -8.37 -13.21
CA ASP A 46 -12.45 -8.34 -13.29
C ASP A 46 -11.91 -9.31 -14.35
N LEU A 47 -11.25 -8.79 -15.37
CA LEU A 47 -10.59 -9.60 -16.41
C LEU A 47 -9.09 -9.83 -16.15
N ARG A 48 -8.52 -9.32 -15.04
CA ARG A 48 -7.11 -9.50 -14.66
C ARG A 48 -6.65 -10.97 -14.65
N PRO A 49 -7.43 -11.98 -14.19
CA PRO A 49 -7.01 -13.39 -14.22
C PRO A 49 -6.70 -13.94 -15.63
N TYR A 50 -7.18 -13.27 -16.69
CA TYR A 50 -6.96 -13.64 -18.09
C TYR A 50 -5.94 -12.73 -18.80
N MET A 51 -5.30 -11.81 -18.09
CA MET A 51 -4.24 -10.95 -18.63
C MET A 51 -2.89 -11.66 -18.66
N THR A 52 -1.99 -11.11 -19.47
CA THR A 52 -0.53 -11.30 -19.43
C THR A 52 0.11 -10.37 -18.39
N ALA A 53 1.36 -10.65 -17.99
CA ALA A 53 2.16 -9.79 -17.10
C ALA A 53 2.20 -8.32 -17.55
N VAL A 54 2.28 -7.35 -16.61
CA VAL A 54 2.23 -5.92 -16.99
C VAL A 54 3.54 -5.45 -17.59
N GLU A 55 3.42 -4.79 -18.74
CA GLU A 55 4.53 -4.33 -19.57
C GLU A 55 5.07 -2.98 -19.11
N ASP A 56 6.38 -2.73 -19.26
CA ASP A 56 6.93 -1.36 -19.26
C ASP A 56 7.30 -0.91 -20.67
N GLN A 57 6.78 0.26 -21.07
CA GLN A 57 7.18 0.97 -22.29
C GLN A 57 8.54 1.68 -22.19
N GLY A 58 9.05 1.91 -20.97
CA GLY A 58 10.23 2.72 -20.68
C GLY A 58 10.06 4.17 -21.16
N GLN A 59 11.09 4.70 -21.81
CA GLN A 59 11.17 6.05 -22.37
C GLN A 59 10.75 6.13 -23.85
N VAL A 60 10.11 5.09 -24.39
CA VAL A 60 9.56 5.08 -25.76
C VAL A 60 8.11 5.53 -25.75
N GLY A 61 7.70 6.32 -26.76
CA GLY A 61 6.31 6.77 -26.93
C GLY A 61 5.35 5.70 -27.43
N SER A 62 5.40 4.49 -26.86
CA SER A 62 4.74 3.27 -27.39
C SER A 62 3.45 2.87 -26.67
N CYS A 63 2.90 3.68 -25.74
CA CYS A 63 1.72 3.30 -24.93
C CYS A 63 0.52 2.77 -25.75
N THR A 64 0.16 3.43 -26.85
CA THR A 64 -0.86 2.95 -27.82
C THR A 64 -0.61 1.51 -28.27
N ALA A 65 0.64 1.11 -28.47
CA ALA A 65 0.99 -0.25 -28.87
C ALA A 65 0.99 -1.25 -27.70
N ASN A 66 1.30 -0.81 -26.48
CA ASN A 66 1.22 -1.64 -25.27
C ASN A 66 -0.25 -1.96 -24.93
N ALA A 67 -1.13 -0.94 -24.95
CA ALA A 67 -2.56 -1.13 -24.71
C ALA A 67 -3.24 -2.02 -25.78
N VAL A 68 -2.81 -1.90 -27.05
CA VAL A 68 -3.26 -2.77 -28.14
C VAL A 68 -2.65 -4.18 -28.05
N ALA A 69 -1.42 -4.33 -27.53
CA ALA A 69 -0.80 -5.62 -27.26
C ALA A 69 -1.57 -6.38 -26.18
N GLY A 70 -1.70 -5.83 -24.96
CA GLY A 70 -2.41 -6.51 -23.86
C GLY A 70 -3.86 -6.91 -24.20
N ALA A 71 -4.55 -6.14 -25.04
CA ALA A 71 -5.88 -6.49 -25.55
C ALA A 71 -5.85 -7.70 -26.49
N TYR A 72 -4.83 -7.79 -27.35
CA TYR A 72 -4.62 -8.89 -28.28
C TYR A 72 -4.18 -10.18 -27.54
N GLU A 73 -3.31 -10.03 -26.55
CA GLU A 73 -2.78 -11.10 -25.73
C GLU A 73 -3.88 -11.74 -24.87
N TYR A 74 -4.75 -10.93 -24.25
CA TYR A 74 -5.97 -11.41 -23.59
C TYR A 74 -6.85 -12.23 -24.54
N LEU A 75 -7.07 -11.77 -25.77
CA LEU A 75 -7.86 -12.54 -26.75
C LEU A 75 -7.20 -13.87 -27.09
N VAL A 76 -5.87 -13.90 -27.24
CA VAL A 76 -5.11 -15.14 -27.52
C VAL A 76 -5.20 -16.09 -26.32
N LYS A 77 -4.81 -15.64 -25.12
CA LYS A 77 -4.79 -16.44 -23.89
C LYS A 77 -6.17 -17.02 -23.58
N LYS A 78 -7.22 -16.21 -23.70
CA LYS A 78 -8.60 -16.61 -23.46
C LYS A 78 -9.17 -17.53 -24.54
N ASN A 79 -9.06 -17.18 -25.83
CA ASN A 79 -9.68 -17.99 -26.90
C ASN A 79 -8.99 -19.35 -27.08
N GLN A 80 -7.69 -19.43 -26.82
CA GLN A 80 -6.91 -20.66 -26.97
C GLN A 80 -6.80 -21.47 -25.66
N GLY A 81 -7.26 -20.92 -24.53
CA GLY A 81 -7.19 -21.57 -23.21
C GLY A 81 -5.77 -21.83 -22.75
N LEU A 82 -4.88 -20.84 -22.93
CA LEU A 82 -3.46 -20.97 -22.59
C LEU A 82 -3.23 -20.70 -21.10
N GLU A 83 -2.47 -21.59 -20.47
CA GLU A 83 -1.90 -21.38 -19.13
C GLU A 83 -0.67 -20.46 -19.21
N ASP A 84 0.16 -20.63 -20.25
CA ASP A 84 1.32 -19.78 -20.56
C ASP A 84 0.92 -18.42 -21.14
N ASP A 85 1.67 -17.36 -20.81
CA ASP A 85 1.56 -16.05 -21.46
C ASP A 85 2.09 -16.09 -22.92
N TYR A 86 1.48 -15.27 -23.78
CA TYR A 86 1.88 -15.10 -25.18
C TYR A 86 2.08 -13.61 -25.47
N ASP A 87 3.32 -13.13 -25.39
CA ASP A 87 3.64 -11.72 -25.57
C ASP A 87 3.70 -11.34 -27.07
N VAL A 88 3.02 -10.27 -27.46
CA VAL A 88 2.95 -9.81 -28.86
C VAL A 88 3.80 -8.56 -29.08
N SER A 89 4.58 -8.52 -30.17
CA SER A 89 5.62 -7.51 -30.35
C SER A 89 5.08 -6.08 -30.39
N ARG A 90 5.30 -5.36 -29.29
CA ARG A 90 4.88 -3.96 -29.11
C ARG A 90 5.63 -3.07 -30.07
N LEU A 91 6.90 -3.37 -30.35
CA LEU A 91 7.67 -2.63 -31.38
C LEU A 91 7.22 -2.95 -32.81
N PHE A 92 6.70 -4.14 -33.12
CA PHE A 92 6.08 -4.41 -34.41
C PHE A 92 4.82 -3.55 -34.60
N ILE A 93 3.94 -3.54 -33.59
CA ILE A 93 2.71 -2.74 -33.56
C ILE A 93 3.05 -1.25 -33.67
N TYR A 94 3.97 -0.75 -32.84
CA TYR A 94 4.36 0.66 -32.82
C TYR A 94 5.08 1.11 -34.11
N TYR A 95 5.86 0.24 -34.75
CA TYR A 95 6.42 0.52 -36.07
C TYR A 95 5.32 0.65 -37.14
N GLY A 96 4.41 -0.33 -37.21
CA GLY A 96 3.37 -0.37 -38.24
C GLY A 96 2.36 0.79 -38.11
N ALA A 97 1.95 1.14 -36.90
CA ALA A 97 1.07 2.27 -36.65
C ALA A 97 1.70 3.61 -37.07
N ARG A 98 2.97 3.86 -36.72
CA ARG A 98 3.71 5.04 -37.20
C ARG A 98 3.94 5.04 -38.71
N ALA A 99 4.11 3.86 -39.33
CA ALA A 99 4.30 3.73 -40.77
C ALA A 99 3.05 4.12 -41.58
N LYS A 100 1.83 3.88 -41.06
CA LYS A 100 0.58 4.39 -41.66
C LYS A 100 0.57 5.93 -41.74
N GLN A 101 1.20 6.60 -40.78
CA GLN A 101 1.37 8.06 -40.75
C GLN A 101 2.64 8.59 -41.45
N GLY A 102 3.55 7.71 -41.90
CA GLY A 102 4.86 8.09 -42.44
C GLY A 102 5.83 8.66 -41.39
N ASN A 103 5.67 8.28 -40.12
CA ASN A 103 6.46 8.76 -38.98
C ASN A 103 7.40 7.67 -38.41
N GLU A 104 7.66 6.56 -39.11
CA GLU A 104 8.42 5.40 -38.60
C GLU A 104 9.92 5.63 -38.32
N LYS A 105 10.37 6.88 -38.46
CA LYS A 105 11.73 7.37 -38.12
C LYS A 105 11.73 8.44 -37.03
N LYS A 106 10.62 8.54 -36.27
CA LYS A 106 10.47 9.41 -35.11
C LYS A 106 9.87 8.61 -33.97
N ASP A 107 10.17 9.03 -32.75
CA ASP A 107 9.32 8.74 -31.61
C ASP A 107 8.33 9.89 -31.54
N SER A 108 7.07 9.61 -31.87
CA SER A 108 6.02 10.63 -32.04
C SER A 108 4.70 10.23 -31.42
N GLY A 109 4.62 9.02 -30.86
CA GLY A 109 3.37 8.34 -30.65
C GLY A 109 2.71 7.83 -31.93
N SER A 110 1.56 7.20 -31.74
CA SER A 110 0.68 6.66 -32.78
C SER A 110 -0.79 6.67 -32.32
N ALA A 111 -1.71 6.61 -33.27
CA ALA A 111 -3.14 6.56 -32.99
C ALA A 111 -3.62 5.11 -32.77
N ILE A 112 -4.62 4.93 -31.89
CA ILE A 112 -5.20 3.61 -31.58
C ILE A 112 -5.77 2.99 -32.86
N SER A 113 -6.49 3.79 -33.66
CA SER A 113 -7.01 3.39 -34.98
C SER A 113 -5.94 2.87 -35.96
N ASP A 114 -4.73 3.43 -35.95
CA ASP A 114 -3.63 2.96 -36.82
C ASP A 114 -3.05 1.62 -36.33
N ALA A 115 -2.95 1.42 -35.02
CA ALA A 115 -2.48 0.17 -34.42
C ALA A 115 -3.51 -0.97 -34.57
N VAL A 116 -4.79 -0.70 -34.33
CA VAL A 116 -5.89 -1.65 -34.55
C VAL A 116 -5.99 -2.04 -36.03
N SER A 117 -5.94 -1.06 -36.94
CA SER A 117 -5.95 -1.30 -38.39
C SER A 117 -4.71 -2.06 -38.89
N LEU A 118 -3.60 -2.04 -38.16
CA LEU A 118 -2.43 -2.88 -38.46
C LEU A 118 -2.73 -4.35 -38.12
N LEU A 119 -3.40 -4.63 -37.00
CA LEU A 119 -3.77 -6.01 -36.63
C LEU A 119 -4.76 -6.63 -37.63
N GLU A 120 -5.67 -5.85 -38.21
CA GLU A 120 -6.54 -6.30 -39.32
C GLU A 120 -5.71 -6.58 -40.60
N GLU A 121 -4.84 -5.65 -41.00
CA GLU A 121 -4.09 -5.69 -42.27
C GLU A 121 -2.95 -6.69 -42.29
N THR A 122 -2.17 -6.79 -41.21
CA THR A 122 -0.98 -7.63 -41.12
C THR A 122 -0.98 -8.61 -39.96
N GLY A 123 -1.77 -8.37 -38.91
CA GLY A 123 -1.58 -9.06 -37.63
C GLY A 123 -0.32 -8.57 -36.90
N ALA A 124 0.13 -9.29 -35.88
CA ALA A 124 1.40 -9.04 -35.19
C ALA A 124 2.14 -10.36 -34.83
N CYS A 125 3.47 -10.30 -34.77
CA CYS A 125 4.31 -11.43 -34.36
C CYS A 125 4.50 -11.44 -32.84
N SER A 126 4.97 -12.56 -32.29
CA SER A 126 5.45 -12.64 -30.90
C SER A 126 6.56 -11.61 -30.63
N GLU A 127 6.67 -11.17 -29.38
CA GLU A 127 7.79 -10.31 -28.97
C GLU A 127 9.13 -11.07 -29.04
N TYR A 128 9.16 -12.40 -28.87
CA TYR A 128 10.36 -13.21 -29.14
C TYR A 128 10.93 -13.02 -30.57
N THR A 129 10.06 -12.95 -31.59
CA THR A 129 10.48 -12.74 -33.00
C THR A 129 10.89 -11.29 -33.30
N TRP A 130 10.44 -10.32 -32.49
CA TRP A 130 10.87 -8.92 -32.60
C TRP A 130 10.89 -8.22 -31.21
N PRO A 131 11.96 -8.41 -30.41
CA PRO A 131 12.00 -8.04 -29.00
C PRO A 131 11.85 -6.55 -28.71
N TYR A 132 11.32 -6.24 -27.53
CA TYR A 132 11.31 -4.86 -27.02
C TYR A 132 12.73 -4.32 -26.83
N SER A 133 12.90 -3.02 -27.09
CA SER A 133 14.13 -2.30 -26.83
C SER A 133 13.92 -0.80 -26.99
N GLU A 134 14.34 -0.02 -26.00
CA GLU A 134 14.34 1.45 -26.07
C GLU A 134 15.41 2.01 -27.03
N GLN A 135 16.32 1.17 -27.52
CA GLN A 135 17.35 1.60 -28.44
C GLN A 135 16.75 2.14 -29.73
N LYS A 136 16.97 3.43 -30.01
CA LYS A 136 16.45 4.13 -31.21
C LYS A 136 16.88 3.49 -32.54
N SER A 137 17.93 2.67 -32.54
CA SER A 137 18.30 1.76 -33.64
C SER A 137 17.24 0.69 -33.95
N VAL A 138 16.59 0.12 -32.91
CA VAL A 138 15.53 -0.89 -32.98
C VAL A 138 14.16 -0.24 -33.11
N VAL A 139 13.85 0.78 -32.29
CA VAL A 139 12.56 1.52 -32.34
C VAL A 139 12.26 2.13 -33.71
N PHE A 140 13.30 2.46 -34.49
CA PHE A 140 13.17 2.95 -35.87
C PHE A 140 13.58 1.92 -36.94
N ALA A 141 13.94 0.68 -36.58
CA ALA A 141 14.16 -0.38 -37.55
C ALA A 141 12.82 -0.84 -38.15
N LYS A 142 12.86 -1.32 -39.39
CA LYS A 142 11.72 -2.04 -39.97
C LYS A 142 11.79 -3.51 -39.51
N PRO A 143 10.69 -4.11 -39.01
CA PRO A 143 10.65 -5.52 -38.66
C PRO A 143 11.12 -6.46 -39.77
N SER A 144 11.66 -7.60 -39.37
CA SER A 144 12.19 -8.61 -40.28
C SER A 144 11.10 -9.17 -41.22
N LYS A 145 11.51 -9.75 -42.35
CA LYS A 145 10.57 -10.44 -43.25
C LYS A 145 9.84 -11.59 -42.53
N GLU A 146 10.55 -12.25 -41.61
CA GLU A 146 10.06 -13.33 -40.76
C GLU A 146 8.98 -12.84 -39.79
N ALA A 147 9.17 -11.69 -39.13
CA ALA A 147 8.16 -11.04 -38.32
C ALA A 147 6.87 -10.73 -39.11
N PHE A 148 6.98 -10.22 -40.34
CA PHE A 148 5.81 -9.99 -41.20
C PHE A 148 5.14 -11.31 -41.66
N GLU A 149 5.89 -12.39 -41.86
CA GLU A 149 5.34 -13.71 -42.22
C GLU A 149 4.72 -14.45 -41.02
N GLU A 150 5.19 -14.18 -39.81
CA GLU A 150 4.58 -14.60 -38.55
C GLU A 150 3.29 -13.84 -38.28
N ALA A 151 3.35 -12.51 -38.25
CA ALA A 151 2.20 -11.61 -38.06
C ALA A 151 1.03 -11.98 -38.98
N SER A 152 1.32 -12.32 -40.24
CA SER A 152 0.29 -12.65 -41.24
C SER A 152 -0.63 -13.84 -40.87
N ARG A 153 -0.26 -14.64 -39.87
CA ARG A 153 -1.05 -15.76 -39.32
C ARG A 153 -1.94 -15.35 -38.13
N HIS A 154 -1.65 -14.23 -37.49
CA HIS A 154 -2.16 -13.81 -36.17
C HIS A 154 -2.84 -12.44 -36.29
N LYS A 155 -4.01 -12.43 -36.94
CA LYS A 155 -4.80 -11.24 -37.25
C LYS A 155 -6.04 -11.18 -36.37
N ILE A 156 -6.46 -9.98 -35.97
CA ILE A 156 -7.83 -9.80 -35.45
C ILE A 156 -8.84 -9.91 -36.62
N THR A 157 -10.04 -10.38 -36.31
CA THR A 157 -11.10 -10.55 -37.30
C THR A 157 -11.95 -9.28 -37.45
N GLU A 158 -12.27 -8.60 -36.34
CA GLU A 158 -13.03 -7.33 -36.36
C GLU A 158 -12.58 -6.36 -35.25
N ALA A 159 -12.86 -5.07 -35.44
CA ALA A 159 -12.75 -4.03 -34.43
C ALA A 159 -13.99 -3.14 -34.36
N GLU A 160 -14.34 -2.67 -33.16
CA GLU A 160 -15.53 -1.86 -32.87
C GLU A 160 -15.20 -0.67 -31.98
N ILE A 161 -15.78 0.50 -32.31
CA ILE A 161 -15.69 1.70 -31.46
C ILE A 161 -16.78 1.65 -30.41
N ILE A 162 -16.43 1.93 -29.16
CA ILE A 162 -17.37 1.94 -28.04
C ILE A 162 -17.70 3.37 -27.59
N PRO A 163 -18.99 3.75 -27.47
CA PRO A 163 -19.35 5.10 -27.00
C PRO A 163 -18.91 5.36 -25.56
N THR A 164 -18.30 6.52 -25.30
CA THR A 164 -17.99 7.04 -23.95
C THR A 164 -19.28 7.28 -23.15
N THR A 165 -19.79 6.19 -22.56
CA THR A 165 -20.99 6.08 -21.72
C THR A 165 -20.85 4.85 -20.82
N LEU A 166 -21.16 5.00 -19.52
CA LEU A 166 -20.90 3.99 -18.50
C LEU A 166 -21.55 2.65 -18.84
N GLN A 167 -22.81 2.67 -19.27
CA GLN A 167 -23.54 1.47 -19.71
C GLN A 167 -22.80 0.72 -20.83
N ALA A 168 -22.29 1.41 -21.86
CA ALA A 168 -21.63 0.75 -22.98
C ALA A 168 -20.35 0.05 -22.51
N TRP A 169 -19.49 0.76 -21.77
CA TRP A 169 -18.24 0.23 -21.22
C TRP A 169 -18.47 -0.98 -20.32
N LYS A 170 -19.36 -0.85 -19.31
CA LYS A 170 -19.73 -1.98 -18.44
C LYS A 170 -20.29 -3.18 -19.21
N SER A 171 -21.07 -2.94 -20.27
CA SER A 171 -21.60 -4.04 -21.10
C SER A 171 -20.54 -4.72 -21.97
N ALA A 172 -19.53 -3.99 -22.46
CA ALA A 172 -18.42 -4.60 -23.19
C ALA A 172 -17.53 -5.45 -22.27
N LEU A 173 -17.19 -4.93 -21.09
CA LEU A 173 -16.42 -5.65 -20.07
C LEU A 173 -17.17 -6.90 -19.58
N ALA A 174 -18.47 -6.80 -19.30
CA ALA A 174 -19.31 -7.94 -18.92
C ALA A 174 -19.52 -8.97 -20.05
N GLU A 175 -19.53 -8.55 -21.32
CA GLU A 175 -19.47 -9.47 -22.48
C GLU A 175 -18.05 -10.05 -22.70
N GLY A 176 -17.04 -9.65 -21.90
CA GLY A 176 -15.68 -10.18 -21.92
C GLY A 176 -14.73 -9.47 -22.87
N PHE A 177 -14.93 -8.18 -23.18
CA PHE A 177 -14.09 -7.39 -24.07
C PHE A 177 -13.36 -6.25 -23.32
N PRO A 178 -12.05 -6.37 -23.09
CA PRO A 178 -11.20 -5.26 -22.66
C PRO A 178 -11.26 -4.08 -23.63
N ILE A 179 -11.15 -2.87 -23.08
CA ILE A 179 -11.39 -1.62 -23.81
C ILE A 179 -10.09 -0.85 -23.93
N ILE A 180 -9.55 -0.76 -25.15
CA ILE A 180 -8.40 0.08 -25.48
C ILE A 180 -8.88 1.54 -25.54
N PHE A 181 -8.31 2.45 -24.75
CA PHE A 181 -8.79 3.82 -24.69
C PHE A 181 -7.67 4.86 -24.58
N GLY A 182 -7.92 6.02 -25.18
CA GLY A 182 -7.07 7.20 -25.07
C GLY A 182 -7.68 8.28 -24.18
N ILE A 183 -6.90 8.80 -23.23
CA ILE A 183 -7.36 9.77 -22.21
C ILE A 183 -6.31 10.86 -21.95
N SER A 184 -6.76 12.06 -21.55
CA SER A 184 -5.88 13.12 -21.05
C SER A 184 -5.41 12.82 -19.62
N LEU A 185 -4.09 12.85 -19.40
CA LEU A 185 -3.48 12.71 -18.07
C LEU A 185 -3.03 14.06 -17.53
N PHE A 186 -3.38 14.34 -16.28
CA PHE A 186 -2.98 15.54 -15.55
C PHE A 186 -1.76 15.24 -14.67
N LYS A 187 -1.20 16.23 -13.94
CA LYS A 187 0.00 15.99 -13.12
C LYS A 187 -0.32 15.06 -11.96
N SER A 188 -1.49 15.25 -11.37
CA SER A 188 -2.06 14.44 -10.29
C SER A 188 -2.19 12.94 -10.59
N PHE A 189 -2.04 12.48 -11.84
CA PHE A 189 -2.23 11.05 -12.20
C PHE A 189 -1.34 10.06 -11.43
N ASP A 190 -0.12 10.47 -11.05
CA ASP A 190 0.81 9.66 -10.25
C ASP A 190 0.72 9.96 -8.74
N ASN A 191 -0.05 10.97 -8.32
CA ASN A 191 -0.23 11.37 -6.92
C ASN A 191 -1.31 10.49 -6.27
N GLN A 192 -1.07 9.18 -6.20
CA GLN A 192 -2.06 8.20 -5.77
C GLN A 192 -2.16 8.12 -4.23
N ARG A 193 -3.39 8.02 -3.68
CA ARG A 193 -3.64 7.81 -2.23
C ARG A 193 -3.27 6.43 -1.72
N LYS A 194 -3.39 5.47 -2.64
CA LYS A 194 -3.48 4.04 -2.43
C LYS A 194 -3.11 3.41 -3.76
N ARG A 195 -2.39 2.29 -3.75
CA ARG A 195 -1.75 1.72 -4.95
C ARG A 195 -2.73 1.59 -6.12
N GLY A 196 -2.40 2.26 -7.23
CA GLY A 196 -3.21 2.29 -8.44
C GLY A 196 -4.37 3.30 -8.43
N PHE A 197 -4.80 3.86 -7.29
CA PHE A 197 -5.98 4.73 -7.23
C PHE A 197 -5.68 6.13 -7.77
N VAL A 198 -6.08 6.37 -9.02
CA VAL A 198 -5.82 7.61 -9.75
C VAL A 198 -6.80 8.70 -9.27
N PRO A 199 -6.31 9.83 -8.72
CA PRO A 199 -7.18 10.90 -8.25
C PRO A 199 -7.89 11.60 -9.41
N ASN A 200 -9.02 12.23 -9.10
CA ASN A 200 -9.72 13.10 -10.04
C ASN A 200 -8.88 14.36 -10.32
N PRO A 201 -8.77 14.83 -11.58
CA PRO A 201 -7.96 15.99 -11.90
C PRO A 201 -8.62 17.27 -11.39
N SER A 202 -7.88 18.02 -10.58
CA SER A 202 -8.35 19.24 -9.92
C SER A 202 -8.97 20.25 -10.90
N SER A 203 -9.91 21.05 -10.42
CA SER A 203 -10.54 22.11 -11.23
C SER A 203 -9.50 23.08 -11.82
N THR A 204 -8.41 23.31 -11.09
CA THR A 204 -7.25 24.11 -11.46
C THR A 204 -6.41 23.48 -12.57
N GLU A 205 -6.06 22.19 -12.50
CA GLU A 205 -5.34 21.50 -13.59
C GLU A 205 -6.19 21.44 -14.87
N ALA A 206 -7.46 21.07 -14.73
CA ALA A 206 -8.42 21.03 -15.82
C ALA A 206 -8.60 22.39 -16.52
N ALA A 207 -8.47 23.50 -15.78
CA ALA A 207 -8.50 24.86 -16.31
C ALA A 207 -7.17 25.33 -16.91
N ARG A 208 -6.02 24.91 -16.34
CA ARG A 208 -4.67 25.24 -16.83
C ARG A 208 -4.33 24.58 -18.16
N GLY A 209 -5.07 23.55 -18.58
CA GLY A 209 -4.86 22.85 -19.86
C GLY A 209 -3.49 22.16 -19.96
N SER A 210 -2.86 21.91 -18.82
CA SER A 210 -1.55 21.26 -18.70
C SER A 210 -1.78 19.77 -18.48
N HIS A 211 -1.99 19.06 -19.57
CA HIS A 211 -2.21 17.61 -19.59
C HIS A 211 -1.45 16.98 -20.76
N SER A 212 -1.02 15.73 -20.61
CA SER A 212 -0.61 14.89 -21.75
C SER A 212 -1.80 14.07 -22.27
N SER A 213 -1.52 13.19 -23.22
CA SER A 213 -2.44 12.18 -23.76
C SER A 213 -1.78 10.81 -23.69
N HIS A 214 -2.40 9.87 -22.99
CA HIS A 214 -1.92 8.49 -22.80
C HIS A 214 -2.97 7.48 -23.31
N ALA A 215 -2.54 6.25 -23.61
CA ALA A 215 -3.41 5.16 -24.00
C ALA A 215 -3.20 3.95 -23.10
N MET A 216 -4.29 3.41 -22.58
CA MET A 216 -4.31 2.32 -21.60
C MET A 216 -5.40 1.30 -21.95
N LEU A 217 -5.43 0.19 -21.22
CA LEU A 217 -6.38 -0.90 -21.42
C LEU A 217 -7.30 -1.03 -20.21
N CYS A 218 -8.59 -0.71 -20.34
CA CYS A 218 -9.56 -0.98 -19.28
C CYS A 218 -9.95 -2.47 -19.30
N VAL A 219 -9.82 -3.12 -18.14
CA VAL A 219 -9.91 -4.56 -17.93
C VAL A 219 -11.01 -4.97 -16.93
N GLY A 220 -11.70 -4.02 -16.31
CA GLY A 220 -12.72 -4.33 -15.32
C GLY A 220 -13.44 -3.11 -14.78
N TYR A 221 -14.35 -3.32 -13.84
CA TYR A 221 -15.03 -2.27 -13.10
C TYR A 221 -15.58 -2.78 -11.77
N SER A 222 -15.81 -1.85 -10.84
CA SER A 222 -16.60 -2.06 -9.63
C SER A 222 -17.60 -0.92 -9.48
N ASP A 223 -18.88 -1.24 -9.29
CA ASP A 223 -19.93 -0.27 -8.96
C ASP A 223 -19.83 0.25 -7.53
N VAL A 224 -19.26 -0.55 -6.62
CA VAL A 224 -19.10 -0.23 -5.19
C VAL A 224 -18.13 0.94 -5.06
N ASP A 225 -16.92 0.77 -5.58
CA ASP A 225 -15.85 1.78 -5.59
C ASP A 225 -16.07 2.85 -6.68
N ARG A 226 -17.02 2.64 -7.60
CA ARG A 226 -17.28 3.47 -8.79
C ARG A 226 -16.06 3.68 -9.70
N VAL A 227 -15.17 2.69 -9.79
CA VAL A 227 -13.95 2.73 -10.61
C VAL A 227 -13.99 1.74 -11.77
N PHE A 228 -13.24 2.07 -12.82
CA PHE A 228 -12.75 1.10 -13.80
C PHE A 228 -11.39 0.57 -13.38
N ILE A 229 -11.17 -0.74 -13.53
CA ILE A 229 -9.86 -1.38 -13.40
C ILE A 229 -9.14 -1.23 -14.75
N VAL A 230 -7.91 -0.73 -14.74
CA VAL A 230 -7.15 -0.35 -15.93
C VAL A 230 -5.73 -0.93 -15.86
N ARG A 231 -5.27 -1.63 -16.89
CA ARG A 231 -3.86 -2.02 -17.07
C ARG A 231 -3.12 -0.84 -17.71
N ASN A 232 -2.09 -0.34 -17.02
CA ASN A 232 -1.16 0.65 -17.57
C ASN A 232 -0.03 -0.09 -18.35
N SER A 233 1.02 0.63 -18.75
CA SER A 233 2.20 0.06 -19.41
C SER A 233 3.51 0.65 -18.89
N TRP A 234 3.63 0.79 -17.56
CA TRP A 234 4.80 1.36 -16.86
C TRP A 234 5.50 0.36 -15.93
N GLY A 235 5.34 -0.94 -16.21
CA GLY A 235 5.85 -2.04 -15.38
C GLY A 235 4.85 -2.51 -14.34
N ASP A 236 5.19 -3.62 -13.67
CA ASP A 236 4.45 -4.22 -12.57
C ASP A 236 4.63 -3.47 -11.24
N ARG A 237 5.79 -2.87 -10.99
CA ARG A 237 6.06 -2.07 -9.78
C ARG A 237 5.20 -0.82 -9.64
N TRP A 238 4.59 -0.32 -10.72
CA TRP A 238 3.81 0.93 -10.69
C TRP A 238 2.34 0.69 -10.32
N GLY A 239 1.79 1.50 -9.41
CA GLY A 239 0.40 1.38 -8.97
C GLY A 239 0.12 0.06 -8.23
N ASP A 240 -1.06 -0.54 -8.45
CA ASP A 240 -1.36 -1.90 -7.97
C ASP A 240 -0.90 -2.91 -9.03
N LYS A 241 0.34 -3.39 -8.90
CA LYS A 241 0.90 -4.48 -9.74
C LYS A 241 0.81 -4.18 -11.25
N GLY A 242 1.00 -2.91 -11.63
CA GLY A 242 0.90 -2.38 -12.99
C GLY A 242 -0.51 -1.96 -13.43
N TYR A 243 -1.49 -2.07 -12.53
CA TYR A 243 -2.87 -1.64 -12.72
C TYR A 243 -3.18 -0.35 -11.96
N CYS A 244 -4.22 0.34 -12.42
CA CYS A 244 -4.79 1.50 -11.78
C CYS A 244 -6.32 1.46 -11.77
N TYR A 245 -6.89 2.11 -10.76
CA TYR A 245 -8.31 2.29 -10.52
C TYR A 245 -8.64 3.74 -10.84
N ILE A 246 -9.47 3.96 -11.87
CA ILE A 246 -9.81 5.31 -12.34
C ILE A 246 -11.32 5.50 -12.26
N SER A 247 -11.75 6.60 -11.62
CA SER A 247 -13.17 6.87 -11.37
C SER A 247 -14.01 6.87 -12.66
N TYR A 248 -15.26 6.43 -12.54
CA TYR A 248 -16.25 6.52 -13.61
C TYR A 248 -16.38 7.96 -14.12
N ASP A 249 -16.34 8.95 -13.23
CA ASP A 249 -16.56 10.35 -13.57
C ASP A 249 -15.35 10.99 -14.28
N TYR A 250 -14.11 10.53 -14.04
CA TYR A 250 -12.94 10.88 -14.85
C TYR A 250 -13.06 10.24 -16.24
N ILE A 251 -13.14 8.90 -16.34
CA ILE A 251 -13.11 8.21 -17.65
C ILE A 251 -14.33 8.56 -18.53
N MET A 252 -15.49 8.87 -17.95
CA MET A 252 -16.68 9.30 -18.70
C MET A 252 -16.68 10.79 -19.06
N ASN A 253 -15.75 11.60 -18.53
CA ASN A 253 -15.68 13.03 -18.83
C ASN A 253 -15.20 13.28 -20.25
N LYS A 254 -16.10 13.76 -21.10
CA LYS A 254 -15.86 14.00 -22.55
C LYS A 254 -14.86 15.12 -22.85
N LYS A 255 -14.40 15.86 -21.83
CA LYS A 255 -13.25 16.77 -21.93
C LYS A 255 -11.91 16.05 -21.89
N TYR A 256 -11.84 14.89 -21.24
CA TYR A 256 -10.59 14.15 -20.97
C TYR A 256 -10.52 12.85 -21.78
N ASN A 257 -11.65 12.15 -21.91
CA ASN A 257 -11.84 11.03 -22.82
C ASN A 257 -12.57 11.50 -24.09
N HIS A 258 -11.87 11.58 -25.21
CA HIS A 258 -12.41 12.09 -26.48
C HIS A 258 -13.18 11.04 -27.30
N GLY A 259 -13.31 9.80 -26.82
CA GLY A 259 -14.01 8.72 -27.53
C GLY A 259 -13.21 8.03 -28.64
N ASP A 260 -11.87 8.16 -28.63
CA ASP A 260 -10.97 7.23 -29.32
C ASP A 260 -10.85 5.98 -28.43
N THR A 261 -11.83 5.09 -28.59
CA THR A 261 -12.07 3.98 -27.65
C THR A 261 -12.57 2.76 -28.41
N TRP A 262 -11.87 1.64 -28.25
CA TRP A 262 -11.96 0.47 -29.13
C TRP A 262 -12.03 -0.83 -28.35
N ILE A 263 -12.77 -1.79 -28.92
CA ILE A 263 -12.60 -3.21 -28.63
C ILE A 263 -12.16 -3.93 -29.91
N ILE A 264 -11.47 -5.05 -29.73
CA ILE A 264 -11.05 -5.95 -30.82
C ILE A 264 -11.68 -7.34 -30.61
N ARG A 265 -11.89 -8.08 -31.69
CA ARG A 265 -12.52 -9.41 -31.69
C ARG A 265 -11.78 -10.39 -32.61
N ASP A 266 -11.87 -11.66 -32.28
CA ASP A 266 -11.60 -12.74 -33.24
C ASP A 266 -12.91 -13.38 -33.76
N ALA A 267 -12.80 -14.36 -34.66
CA ALA A 267 -13.90 -14.97 -35.41
C ALA A 267 -14.75 -15.97 -34.60
N GLU A 268 -14.22 -16.51 -33.51
CA GLU A 268 -14.93 -17.47 -32.65
C GLU A 268 -15.60 -16.71 -31.49
N GLU A 269 -16.90 -16.97 -31.27
CA GLU A 269 -17.69 -16.23 -30.27
C GLU A 269 -17.29 -16.65 -28.85
N VAL A 270 -16.56 -15.79 -28.16
CA VAL A 270 -16.31 -15.85 -26.70
C VAL A 270 -17.64 -16.13 -25.98
N GLU A 271 -17.77 -17.21 -25.20
CA GLU A 271 -18.96 -17.44 -24.36
C GLU A 271 -19.02 -16.41 -23.20
N GLY A 272 -20.18 -16.20 -22.59
CA GLY A 272 -20.38 -15.12 -21.61
C GLY A 272 -19.47 -15.28 -20.38
N ASN A 273 -18.81 -14.21 -19.95
CA ASN A 273 -17.82 -14.29 -18.85
C ASN A 273 -18.44 -14.27 -17.45
N GLU A 274 -19.46 -15.12 -17.23
CA GLU A 274 -20.18 -15.21 -15.95
C GLU A 274 -19.22 -15.63 -14.80
N ASP A 275 -18.15 -16.38 -15.10
CA ASP A 275 -17.09 -16.77 -14.16
C ASP A 275 -16.18 -15.60 -13.69
N SER A 276 -16.33 -14.38 -14.26
CA SER A 276 -15.59 -13.18 -13.81
C SER A 276 -16.51 -12.12 -13.20
N TRP A 277 -17.71 -12.53 -12.76
CA TRP A 277 -18.68 -11.67 -12.11
C TRP A 277 -18.61 -11.90 -10.60
N PHE A 278 -18.55 -10.79 -9.87
CA PHE A 278 -18.49 -10.79 -8.40
C PHE A 278 -19.74 -10.04 -7.89
N ASP A 279 -20.46 -10.68 -6.96
CA ASP A 279 -21.72 -10.17 -6.37
C ASP A 279 -21.53 -9.74 -4.90
N ASP A 280 -20.35 -10.00 -4.33
CA ASP A 280 -19.86 -9.48 -3.05
C ASP A 280 -19.89 -7.95 -2.96
N ASP A 281 -19.82 -7.45 -1.71
CA ASP A 281 -19.66 -6.04 -1.35
C ASP A 281 -18.26 -5.78 -0.74
N GLU A 282 -17.29 -6.66 -1.02
CA GLU A 282 -15.91 -6.58 -0.50
C GLU A 282 -15.04 -5.57 -1.28
N SER A 283 -14.35 -4.73 -0.52
CA SER A 283 -13.32 -3.80 -0.98
C SER A 283 -12.06 -4.54 -1.44
N VAL A 284 -11.25 -3.91 -2.30
CA VAL A 284 -10.06 -4.53 -2.94
C VAL A 284 -8.74 -4.01 -2.30
N LEU A 285 -8.82 -3.47 -1.08
CA LEU A 285 -7.99 -2.35 -0.64
C LEU A 285 -7.67 -2.41 0.87
N THR A 286 -6.62 -3.14 1.26
CA THR A 286 -6.21 -3.47 2.65
C THR A 286 -5.72 -2.29 3.52
N ASP A 287 -5.30 -2.57 4.76
CA ASP A 287 -5.91 -1.97 5.95
C ASP A 287 -5.23 -0.68 6.46
N LEU A 288 -3.90 -0.61 6.61
CA LEU A 288 -3.24 0.65 7.02
C LEU A 288 -3.21 1.73 5.91
N ASN A 289 -3.54 1.36 4.67
CA ASN A 289 -3.87 2.31 3.61
C ASN A 289 -5.29 2.93 3.81
N GLU A 290 -5.93 2.78 4.97
CA GLU A 290 -7.22 3.40 5.27
C GLU A 290 -7.14 4.77 5.94
N GLU A 291 -6.00 5.20 6.50
CA GLU A 291 -5.81 6.57 7.05
C GLU A 291 -6.27 7.64 6.03
N PHE A 292 -5.71 7.61 4.82
CA PHE A 292 -6.11 8.51 3.72
C PHE A 292 -7.43 8.13 3.02
N ALA A 293 -8.07 7.01 3.37
CA ALA A 293 -9.34 6.57 2.77
C ALA A 293 -10.56 6.88 3.66
N ASN A 294 -10.36 6.91 4.98
CA ASN A 294 -11.33 7.30 6.00
C ASN A 294 -11.41 8.83 6.14
N MET A 295 -10.32 9.54 5.83
CA MET A 295 -10.33 10.99 5.60
C MET A 295 -11.29 11.37 4.45
N ASP A 296 -12.20 12.32 4.71
CA ASP A 296 -13.22 12.72 3.73
C ASP A 296 -12.66 13.58 2.57
N GLU A 297 -13.39 13.66 1.46
CA GLU A 297 -12.94 14.34 0.23
C GLU A 297 -12.73 15.87 0.38
N GLU A 298 -13.33 16.54 1.37
CA GLU A 298 -13.14 17.99 1.63
C GLU A 298 -11.86 18.22 2.45
N THR A 299 -11.71 17.54 3.60
CA THR A 299 -10.48 17.54 4.42
C THR A 299 -9.25 17.14 3.59
N TRP A 300 -9.42 16.14 2.73
CA TRP A 300 -8.39 15.62 1.85
C TRP A 300 -8.00 16.56 0.70
N GLU A 301 -8.93 17.37 0.16
CA GLU A 301 -8.55 18.41 -0.82
C GLU A 301 -7.79 19.57 -0.13
N GLU A 302 -8.14 19.92 1.11
CA GLU A 302 -7.47 21.00 1.87
C GLU A 302 -6.03 20.63 2.27
N MET A 303 -5.82 19.43 2.83
CA MET A 303 -4.47 18.89 3.14
C MET A 303 -3.54 18.96 1.91
N ASN A 304 -4.03 18.56 0.73
CA ASN A 304 -3.25 18.58 -0.50
C ASN A 304 -3.03 19.99 -1.08
N GLU A 305 -3.99 20.93 -0.95
CA GLU A 305 -3.76 22.32 -1.35
C GLU A 305 -2.68 22.98 -0.47
N ARG A 306 -2.58 22.60 0.81
CA ARG A 306 -1.54 23.09 1.74
C ARG A 306 -0.18 22.42 1.56
N MET A 307 -0.12 21.11 1.29
CA MET A 307 1.15 20.41 1.00
C MET A 307 1.86 20.97 -0.24
N GLY A 308 1.10 21.41 -1.24
CA GLY A 308 1.59 22.25 -2.34
C GLY A 308 2.47 21.49 -3.34
N ASP A 309 3.70 21.97 -3.57
CA ASP A 309 4.67 21.30 -4.44
C ASP A 309 5.40 20.12 -3.72
N TYR A 310 5.18 19.93 -2.41
CA TYR A 310 5.76 18.85 -1.58
C TYR A 310 4.67 17.92 -1.00
N PRO A 311 4.17 16.94 -1.78
CA PRO A 311 3.22 15.93 -1.27
C PRO A 311 3.83 14.97 -0.25
N PHE A 312 2.96 14.29 0.51
CA PHE A 312 3.26 13.46 1.69
C PHE A 312 4.57 12.64 1.64
N PRO A 313 4.89 11.82 0.61
CA PRO A 313 6.13 11.03 0.60
C PRO A 313 7.41 11.86 0.70
N HIS A 314 7.43 13.07 0.11
CA HIS A 314 8.57 13.97 0.27
C HIS A 314 8.63 14.59 1.67
N ARG A 315 7.47 14.84 2.29
CA ARG A 315 7.41 15.42 3.65
C ARG A 315 7.80 14.39 4.72
N LEU A 316 7.38 13.13 4.55
CA LEU A 316 7.86 11.99 5.33
C LEU A 316 9.38 11.84 5.19
N GLY A 317 9.90 11.83 3.95
CA GLY A 317 11.35 11.82 3.71
C GLY A 317 12.06 13.01 4.34
N ILE A 318 11.55 14.24 4.21
CA ILE A 318 12.10 15.46 4.84
C ILE A 318 12.12 15.36 6.36
N LEU A 319 11.15 14.71 6.99
CA LEU A 319 11.09 14.56 8.44
C LEU A 319 12.10 13.52 8.95
N PHE A 320 12.20 12.37 8.28
CA PHE A 320 13.16 11.31 8.61
C PHE A 320 14.61 11.71 8.28
N THR A 321 14.84 12.34 7.13
CA THR A 321 16.13 12.94 6.76
C THR A 321 16.45 14.19 7.59
N ALA A 322 15.50 14.79 8.31
CA ALA A 322 15.83 15.83 9.30
C ALA A 322 16.22 15.25 10.66
N ALA A 323 15.68 14.09 11.05
CA ALA A 323 16.13 13.37 12.24
C ALA A 323 17.58 12.90 12.09
N ALA A 324 17.97 12.38 10.92
CA ALA A 324 19.34 11.91 10.61
C ALA A 324 20.35 13.01 10.20
N ILE A 325 20.09 14.30 10.51
CA ILE A 325 21.02 15.42 10.22
C ILE A 325 20.83 16.57 11.25
N VAL A 326 20.52 16.26 12.52
CA VAL A 326 20.37 17.31 13.55
C VAL A 326 21.75 17.85 14.00
N ASP A 327 22.72 16.95 14.22
CA ASP A 327 24.08 17.28 14.68
C ASP A 327 24.88 18.12 13.65
N GLY A 328 24.62 17.88 12.36
CA GLY A 328 25.26 18.53 11.21
C GLY A 328 26.52 17.86 10.67
N GLU A 329 26.89 16.65 11.08
CA GLU A 329 27.81 15.78 10.32
C GLU A 329 27.03 14.72 9.51
N PHE A 330 27.53 13.49 9.41
CA PHE A 330 26.93 12.37 8.63
C PHE A 330 27.85 11.14 8.76
N SER A 331 27.39 10.09 9.43
CA SER A 331 27.97 8.75 9.35
C SER A 331 27.53 8.03 8.07
N GLU A 332 28.20 6.91 7.73
CA GLU A 332 27.70 5.98 6.71
C GLU A 332 26.61 5.05 7.28
N GLU A 333 26.29 5.14 8.59
CA GLU A 333 25.46 4.21 9.36
C GLU A 333 24.03 4.77 9.53
N GLU A 334 23.87 6.00 10.04
CA GLU A 334 22.62 6.77 10.01
C GLU A 334 22.04 6.85 8.59
N GLN A 335 22.88 7.01 7.56
CA GLN A 335 22.41 7.10 6.19
C GLN A 335 21.77 5.77 5.71
N GLU A 336 22.36 4.61 6.05
CA GLU A 336 21.77 3.32 5.69
C GLU A 336 20.48 3.07 6.49
N VAL A 337 20.46 3.38 7.80
CA VAL A 337 19.28 3.29 8.68
C VAL A 337 18.15 4.21 8.20
N ALA A 338 18.41 5.51 7.98
CA ALA A 338 17.41 6.45 7.51
C ALA A 338 16.80 6.06 6.15
N ILE A 339 17.60 5.46 5.25
CA ILE A 339 17.10 4.92 3.98
C ILE A 339 16.22 3.69 4.20
N GLU A 340 16.52 2.84 5.16
CA GLU A 340 15.70 1.67 5.52
C GLU A 340 14.37 2.08 6.18
N HIS A 341 14.37 2.95 7.20
CA HIS A 341 13.13 3.43 7.84
C HIS A 341 12.29 4.30 6.89
N ILE A 342 12.90 5.10 6.00
CA ILE A 342 12.16 5.72 4.87
C ILE A 342 11.51 4.63 4.00
N GLY A 343 12.19 3.53 3.70
CA GLY A 343 11.61 2.39 2.98
C GLY A 343 10.40 1.80 3.71
N ASN A 344 10.53 1.53 5.00
CA ASN A 344 9.51 0.91 5.84
C ASN A 344 8.26 1.79 5.98
N ALA A 345 8.40 3.08 6.32
CA ALA A 345 7.26 4.00 6.34
C ALA A 345 6.65 4.24 4.96
N LEU A 346 7.45 4.26 3.88
CA LEU A 346 6.90 4.33 2.53
C LEU A 346 6.07 3.09 2.20
N GLU A 347 6.47 1.87 2.56
CA GLU A 347 5.62 0.68 2.38
C GLU A 347 4.34 0.77 3.24
N LEU A 348 4.46 1.16 4.51
CA LEU A 348 3.34 1.32 5.45
C LEU A 348 2.25 2.27 4.91
N PHE A 349 2.66 3.43 4.37
CA PHE A 349 1.77 4.42 3.78
C PHE A 349 1.43 4.17 2.28
N GLY A 350 1.85 3.04 1.70
CA GLY A 350 1.43 2.58 0.37
C GLY A 350 2.23 3.10 -0.84
N TYR A 351 3.50 3.46 -0.62
CA TYR A 351 4.43 4.13 -1.53
C TYR A 351 5.71 3.31 -1.86
N ASP A 352 5.70 1.98 -1.68
CA ASP A 352 6.82 1.07 -2.01
C ASP A 352 7.19 0.98 -3.51
N ASP A 353 6.51 1.75 -4.39
CA ASP A 353 6.97 1.93 -5.77
C ASP A 353 8.09 2.98 -5.92
N LEU A 354 8.34 3.76 -4.87
CA LEU A 354 9.44 4.73 -4.79
C LEU A 354 10.79 4.04 -4.53
N ASP A 355 11.86 4.82 -4.58
CA ASP A 355 13.24 4.38 -4.36
C ASP A 355 13.71 5.09 -3.08
N PRO A 356 13.87 4.43 -1.93
CA PRO A 356 14.11 5.10 -0.65
C PRO A 356 15.36 5.98 -0.67
N GLU A 357 16.46 5.49 -1.25
CA GLU A 357 17.70 6.24 -1.54
C GLU A 357 17.39 7.54 -2.34
N GLY A 358 16.51 7.46 -3.35
CA GLY A 358 16.11 8.60 -4.18
C GLY A 358 15.05 9.52 -3.58
N VAL A 359 14.38 9.11 -2.50
CA VAL A 359 13.54 9.97 -1.65
C VAL A 359 14.43 10.71 -0.66
N PHE A 360 15.39 10.01 -0.04
CA PHE A 360 16.40 10.56 0.85
C PHE A 360 17.28 11.62 0.16
N GLU A 361 17.91 11.30 -0.99
CA GLU A 361 18.72 12.26 -1.78
C GLU A 361 17.95 13.57 -2.04
N TYR A 362 16.65 13.47 -2.35
CA TYR A 362 15.81 14.62 -2.65
C TYR A 362 15.31 15.35 -1.39
N ALA A 363 15.15 14.66 -0.26
CA ALA A 363 14.85 15.28 1.02
C ALA A 363 16.02 16.18 1.47
N SER A 364 17.26 15.68 1.40
CA SER A 364 18.47 16.45 1.69
C SER A 364 18.57 17.70 0.79
N GLU A 365 18.38 17.57 -0.54
CA GLU A 365 18.36 18.73 -1.46
C GLU A 365 17.31 19.80 -1.07
N VAL A 366 16.17 19.40 -0.49
CA VAL A 366 15.06 20.30 -0.15
C VAL A 366 15.23 20.98 1.20
N ILE A 367 15.81 20.30 2.19
CA ILE A 367 16.17 20.88 3.49
C ILE A 367 17.19 22.01 3.28
N ASP A 368 18.21 21.77 2.46
CA ASP A 368 19.26 22.73 2.08
C ASP A 368 18.71 23.97 1.32
N GLU A 369 17.63 23.81 0.53
CA GLU A 369 17.00 24.90 -0.23
C GLU A 369 15.88 25.66 0.52
N ASN A 370 15.29 25.12 1.60
CA ASN A 370 14.12 25.72 2.27
C ASN A 370 14.07 25.52 3.81
N GLU A 371 14.71 26.43 4.54
CA GLU A 371 14.75 26.54 6.02
C GLU A 371 13.39 26.40 6.76
N ASN A 372 12.23 26.54 6.10
CA ASN A 372 10.91 26.43 6.74
C ASN A 372 10.19 25.10 6.49
N ILE A 373 10.67 24.24 5.58
CA ILE A 373 9.90 23.09 5.09
C ILE A 373 9.63 22.03 6.16
N LEU A 374 10.50 21.93 7.16
CA LEU A 374 10.39 21.03 8.29
C LEU A 374 9.25 21.46 9.23
N ASN A 375 9.23 22.74 9.63
CA ASN A 375 8.14 23.31 10.43
C ASN A 375 6.78 23.20 9.72
N GLU A 376 6.72 23.53 8.42
CA GLU A 376 5.51 23.32 7.61
C GLU A 376 5.08 21.84 7.55
N THR A 377 6.01 20.90 7.69
CA THR A 377 5.72 19.46 7.66
C THR A 377 5.18 18.97 8.99
N VAL A 378 5.80 19.37 10.11
CA VAL A 378 5.33 19.08 11.47
C VAL A 378 3.92 19.63 11.68
N GLU A 379 3.67 20.89 11.30
CA GLU A 379 2.32 21.49 11.34
C GLU A 379 1.29 20.70 10.49
N LEU A 380 1.66 20.26 9.28
CA LEU A 380 0.74 19.56 8.38
C LEU A 380 0.50 18.09 8.76
N PHE A 381 1.42 17.45 9.45
CA PHE A 381 1.23 16.09 9.94
C PHE A 381 0.32 16.11 11.16
N GLY A 382 0.59 16.97 12.15
CA GLY A 382 -0.22 17.10 13.37
C GLY A 382 -1.67 17.55 13.13
N GLU A 383 -1.97 18.25 12.02
CA GLU A 383 -3.34 18.67 11.70
C GLU A 383 -4.16 17.62 10.91
N TYR A 384 -3.51 16.69 10.20
CA TYR A 384 -4.19 15.83 9.22
C TYR A 384 -3.95 14.32 9.37
N LEU A 385 -3.11 13.87 10.30
CA LEU A 385 -2.89 12.44 10.58
C LEU A 385 -3.48 12.04 11.93
N SER A 386 -3.93 10.79 12.05
CA SER A 386 -4.32 10.20 13.33
C SER A 386 -3.15 10.09 14.31
N GLY A 387 -3.46 10.09 15.62
CA GLY A 387 -2.44 9.91 16.67
C GLY A 387 -1.67 8.60 16.56
N GLU A 388 -2.27 7.55 15.99
CA GLU A 388 -1.64 6.26 15.70
C GLU A 388 -0.59 6.39 14.58
N ALA A 389 -0.94 7.07 13.48
CA ALA A 389 0.00 7.38 12.41
C ALA A 389 1.12 8.31 12.87
N LEU A 390 0.82 9.30 13.73
CA LEU A 390 1.83 10.21 14.30
C LEU A 390 2.78 9.49 15.27
N ALA A 391 2.27 8.64 16.16
CA ALA A 391 3.11 7.83 17.06
C ALA A 391 4.03 6.88 16.27
N THR A 392 3.53 6.26 15.19
CA THR A 392 4.33 5.40 14.31
C THR A 392 5.45 6.15 13.58
N ILE A 393 5.23 7.43 13.26
CA ILE A 393 6.23 8.32 12.66
C ILE A 393 7.25 8.77 13.72
N LEU A 394 6.83 9.10 14.95
CA LEU A 394 7.75 9.43 16.06
C LEU A 394 8.65 8.25 16.43
N GLN A 395 8.11 7.04 16.50
CA GLN A 395 8.90 5.84 16.80
C GLN A 395 10.04 5.68 15.79
N GLN A 396 9.73 5.74 14.49
CA GLN A 396 10.76 5.62 13.44
C GLN A 396 11.75 6.79 13.44
N MET A 397 11.37 7.99 13.90
CA MET A 397 12.35 9.07 14.11
C MET A 397 13.32 8.77 15.25
N ARG A 398 12.84 8.17 16.35
CA ARG A 398 13.70 7.74 17.48
C ARG A 398 14.62 6.57 17.10
N GLU A 399 14.14 5.65 16.26
CA GLU A 399 14.96 4.56 15.71
C GLU A 399 16.05 5.08 14.77
N ILE A 400 15.75 6.09 13.93
CA ILE A 400 16.72 6.73 13.03
C ILE A 400 17.82 7.47 13.79
N ALA A 401 17.46 8.32 14.76
CA ALA A 401 18.43 9.04 15.62
C ALA A 401 19.14 8.12 16.63
N GLY A 402 18.70 6.85 16.75
CA GLY A 402 19.35 5.81 17.54
C GLY A 402 20.57 5.16 16.88
N ALA A 403 20.89 5.51 15.63
CA ALA A 403 21.81 4.73 14.80
C ALA A 403 23.27 4.70 15.29
N ASP A 404 23.81 5.80 15.84
CA ASP A 404 25.22 5.88 16.27
C ASP A 404 25.48 6.66 17.59
N GLU A 405 24.63 6.43 18.59
CA GLU A 405 24.58 7.03 19.95
C GLU A 405 23.82 8.38 20.04
N LEU A 406 22.50 8.34 20.28
CA LEU A 406 21.57 9.49 20.47
C LEU A 406 22.20 10.71 21.18
N ASP A 407 22.25 11.86 20.50
CA ASP A 407 22.73 13.13 21.08
C ASP A 407 21.62 13.95 21.78
N GLU A 408 22.05 14.87 22.65
CA GLU A 408 21.19 15.86 23.32
C GLU A 408 20.44 16.75 22.30
N GLU A 409 21.06 17.15 21.18
CA GLU A 409 20.40 17.96 20.14
C GLU A 409 19.33 17.17 19.34
N GLU A 410 19.51 15.86 19.13
CA GLU A 410 18.54 14.98 18.46
C GLU A 410 17.31 14.69 19.32
N SER A 411 17.51 14.38 20.62
CA SER A 411 16.38 14.20 21.55
C SER A 411 15.57 15.48 21.66
N ASP A 412 16.21 16.65 21.82
CA ASP A 412 15.54 17.96 21.83
C ASP A 412 14.72 18.19 20.54
N PHE A 413 15.21 17.74 19.38
CA PHE A 413 14.47 17.82 18.12
C PHE A 413 13.23 16.92 18.10
N ILE A 414 13.37 15.63 18.44
CA ILE A 414 12.25 14.69 18.42
C ILE A 414 11.20 15.05 19.48
N ASP A 415 11.63 15.40 20.70
CA ASP A 415 10.74 15.82 21.78
C ASP A 415 10.01 17.15 21.44
N THR A 416 10.62 18.01 20.61
CA THR A 416 9.95 19.19 20.03
C THR A 416 8.86 18.81 19.02
N VAL A 417 9.09 17.80 18.18
CA VAL A 417 8.09 17.29 17.21
C VAL A 417 6.94 16.58 17.94
N GLU A 418 7.25 15.75 18.94
CA GLU A 418 6.27 15.10 19.80
C GLU A 418 5.41 16.12 20.56
N SER A 419 6.04 17.14 21.17
CA SER A 419 5.33 18.25 21.82
C SER A 419 4.40 19.00 20.87
N ALA A 420 4.79 19.17 19.61
CA ALA A 420 3.98 19.83 18.59
C ALA A 420 2.77 18.99 18.11
N TRP A 421 2.78 17.68 18.34
CA TRP A 421 1.70 16.75 17.97
C TRP A 421 0.80 16.36 19.15
N MET A 422 1.35 16.25 20.36
CA MET A 422 0.57 15.92 21.57
C MET A 422 -0.02 17.13 22.29
N GLY A 423 0.54 18.34 22.12
CA GLY A 423 0.11 19.58 22.80
C GLY A 423 -1.22 20.18 22.34
N GLY A 424 -2.19 19.35 21.90
CA GLY A 424 -3.47 19.77 21.34
C GLY A 424 -4.60 20.00 22.35
N ASP A 425 -4.62 19.27 23.46
CA ASP A 425 -5.65 19.32 24.51
C ASP A 425 -5.00 19.24 25.91
N ASP A 426 -4.64 20.40 26.50
CA ASP A 426 -4.52 20.56 27.96
C ASP A 426 -4.60 22.05 28.35
N ASP A 427 -5.83 22.54 28.50
CA ASP A 427 -6.18 23.92 28.90
C ASP A 427 -6.90 23.90 30.26
N GLU A 428 -6.31 23.27 31.29
CA GLU A 428 -6.80 23.28 32.68
C GLU A 428 -5.69 23.50 33.74
N ASP A 429 -6.02 24.18 34.84
CA ASP A 429 -5.07 24.83 35.77
C ASP A 429 -4.39 23.88 36.80
N GLU A 430 -3.13 24.18 37.19
CA GLU A 430 -2.63 24.41 38.58
C GLU A 430 -1.07 24.37 38.60
N ASP A 431 -0.36 25.50 38.70
CA ASP A 431 0.02 26.28 39.90
C ASP A 431 1.20 25.71 40.75
N GLU A 432 2.09 26.64 41.13
CA GLU A 432 3.36 26.53 41.90
C GLU A 432 3.56 25.40 42.94
N GLU A 433 4.75 24.77 42.96
CA GLU A 433 5.69 24.89 44.12
C GLU A 433 7.16 24.52 43.78
N GLU A 434 8.11 25.34 44.25
CA GLU A 434 9.56 25.03 44.24
C GLU A 434 9.93 24.08 45.40
N CYS A 435 10.84 23.11 45.18
CA CYS A 435 11.37 22.27 46.27
C CYS A 435 12.89 22.03 46.16
N ASP A 436 13.69 22.95 46.71
CA ASP A 436 15.13 22.74 46.97
C ASP A 436 15.36 21.62 48.00
N CYS A 437 16.20 20.63 47.68
CA CYS A 437 17.01 19.93 48.69
C CYS A 437 18.28 19.27 48.12
N ASP A 438 19.45 19.83 48.47
CA ASP A 438 20.75 19.13 48.39
C ASP A 438 20.83 17.99 49.43
N ASP A 439 21.47 16.86 49.08
CA ASP A 439 22.62 16.30 49.81
C ASP A 439 23.24 15.10 49.03
N ASP A 440 24.54 14.85 49.19
CA ASP A 440 25.30 13.79 48.48
C ASP A 440 25.07 12.37 49.03
N GLU A 441 25.12 11.33 48.17
CA GLU A 441 26.12 10.22 48.23
C GLU A 441 26.05 9.28 46.99
N GLU A 442 27.17 8.64 46.65
CA GLU A 442 27.42 7.91 45.38
C GLU A 442 26.99 6.42 45.40
N SER A 443 26.56 5.87 44.24
CA SER A 443 26.92 4.48 43.82
C SER A 443 26.69 4.23 42.31
N GLU A 444 27.65 3.53 41.72
CA GLU A 444 27.64 2.77 40.45
C GLU A 444 26.45 1.75 40.44
N CYS A 445 25.94 1.21 39.32
CA CYS A 445 26.46 1.15 37.93
C CYS A 445 25.34 0.81 36.89
N ASP A 446 25.59 1.16 35.62
CA ASP A 446 25.72 0.29 34.41
C ASP A 446 24.79 -0.96 34.27
N GLU A 447 24.29 -1.45 33.12
CA GLU A 447 24.34 -1.12 31.66
C GLU A 447 23.35 -2.14 30.98
N ASP A 448 22.60 -1.75 29.93
CA ASP A 448 22.37 -2.45 28.62
C ASP A 448 21.72 -3.89 28.57
N GLU A 449 21.10 -4.45 27.50
CA GLU A 449 20.67 -4.05 26.12
C GLU A 449 19.73 -5.15 25.50
N GLU A 450 19.07 -4.82 24.38
CA GLU A 450 18.62 -5.67 23.21
C GLU A 450 17.79 -7.00 23.32
N ASP A 451 16.57 -6.96 22.76
CA ASP A 451 16.01 -7.69 21.57
C ASP A 451 15.99 -9.24 21.37
N GLU A 452 14.81 -9.78 21.01
CA GLU A 452 14.44 -10.33 19.66
C GLU A 452 13.03 -11.03 19.66
N ASP A 453 12.31 -10.96 18.53
CA ASP A 453 10.91 -11.35 18.21
C ASP A 453 10.34 -12.75 18.66
N LEU A 454 9.02 -12.85 18.91
CA LEU A 454 8.00 -13.48 18.00
C LEU A 454 6.58 -13.78 18.61
N ASP A 455 5.59 -13.84 17.70
CA ASP A 455 4.21 -14.39 17.78
C ASP A 455 3.16 -13.71 18.71
N GLU A 456 2.05 -13.21 18.12
CA GLU A 456 0.91 -12.61 18.82
C GLU A 456 0.03 -13.63 19.59
N TYR A 457 -0.15 -13.38 20.89
CA TYR A 457 -1.21 -13.96 21.74
C TYR A 457 -1.72 -12.87 22.70
N GLU A 458 -2.93 -12.99 23.27
CA GLU A 458 -3.42 -12.06 24.30
C GLU A 458 -2.75 -12.31 25.66
N THR A 459 -1.53 -11.79 25.83
CA THR A 459 -0.76 -11.84 27.09
C THR A 459 -1.36 -10.88 28.14
N PHE A 460 -1.71 -11.42 29.31
CA PHE A 460 -2.27 -10.66 30.44
C PHE A 460 -1.21 -10.35 31.51
N THR A 461 -0.33 -9.37 31.24
CA THR A 461 0.78 -8.99 32.12
C THR A 461 0.32 -8.55 33.53
N VAL A 462 0.79 -9.25 34.57
CA VAL A 462 0.42 -9.00 35.98
C VAL A 462 1.58 -8.39 36.77
N THR A 463 1.77 -7.07 36.66
CA THR A 463 2.85 -6.35 37.38
C THR A 463 2.63 -6.40 38.90
N LEU A 464 3.30 -7.32 39.59
CA LEU A 464 3.19 -7.50 41.03
C LEU A 464 4.11 -6.53 41.80
N GLY A 465 3.57 -5.92 42.86
CA GLY A 465 4.32 -5.06 43.76
C GLY A 465 5.42 -5.83 44.49
N GLY A 466 6.60 -5.21 44.64
CA GLY A 466 7.74 -5.82 45.34
C GLY A 466 7.46 -6.16 46.82
N PRO A 467 8.30 -7.01 47.45
CA PRO A 467 7.97 -7.79 48.65
C PRO A 467 7.84 -7.03 50.00
N ASN A 468 7.37 -5.77 49.99
CA ASN A 468 7.06 -4.96 51.17
C ASN A 468 5.57 -4.56 51.27
N SER A 469 4.68 -5.04 50.40
CA SER A 469 3.23 -4.86 50.57
C SER A 469 2.64 -5.92 51.49
N ASP A 470 2.18 -5.51 52.68
CA ASP A 470 1.37 -6.32 53.62
C ASP A 470 -0.04 -6.68 53.08
N GLU A 471 -0.38 -6.20 51.87
CA GLU A 471 -1.66 -6.43 51.20
C GLU A 471 -1.45 -7.30 49.96
N PRO A 472 -2.27 -8.35 49.73
CA PRO A 472 -2.15 -9.19 48.54
C PRO A 472 -2.56 -8.40 47.30
N SER A 473 -1.83 -8.61 46.20
CA SER A 473 -2.25 -8.17 44.88
C SER A 473 -3.37 -9.06 44.37
N TYR A 474 -4.37 -8.45 43.72
CA TYR A 474 -5.49 -9.12 43.09
C TYR A 474 -5.50 -8.79 41.60
N LEU A 475 -5.67 -9.82 40.76
CA LEU A 475 -6.12 -9.66 39.38
C LEU A 475 -7.61 -10.01 39.30
N SER A 476 -8.36 -9.29 38.48
CA SER A 476 -9.68 -9.70 38.00
C SER A 476 -9.64 -9.75 36.47
N ILE A 477 -10.06 -10.89 35.91
CA ILE A 477 -10.20 -11.09 34.45
C ILE A 477 -11.70 -11.17 34.15
N CYS A 478 -12.20 -10.28 33.28
CA CYS A 478 -13.57 -10.29 32.77
C CYS A 478 -13.58 -10.59 31.27
N ASP A 479 -13.91 -11.82 30.89
CA ASP A 479 -14.15 -12.19 29.49
C ASP A 479 -15.58 -11.85 29.04
N GLN A 480 -15.71 -11.25 27.84
CA GLN A 480 -16.98 -11.12 27.13
C GLN A 480 -16.96 -11.87 25.79
N GLU A 481 -17.44 -13.12 25.86
CA GLU A 481 -18.03 -13.97 24.81
C GLU A 481 -17.38 -15.36 24.54
N ALA A 482 -16.60 -15.94 25.46
CA ALA A 482 -16.31 -17.40 25.43
C ALA A 482 -17.49 -18.28 25.93
N TYR A 483 -18.57 -18.37 25.16
CA TYR A 483 -19.64 -19.37 25.38
C TYR A 483 -19.54 -20.54 24.39
N SER A 484 -19.13 -21.72 24.87
CA SER A 484 -19.36 -23.00 24.18
C SER A 484 -20.28 -23.91 24.99
N GLU A 485 -21.32 -24.47 24.36
CA GLU A 485 -22.30 -25.36 25.01
C GLU A 485 -21.88 -26.85 24.89
N ASP A 486 -20.92 -27.33 25.70
CA ASP A 486 -20.79 -28.76 26.08
C ASP A 486 -19.88 -28.95 27.32
N ASP A 487 -20.30 -29.81 28.26
CA ASP A 487 -19.89 -29.92 29.68
C ASP A 487 -18.37 -30.05 30.08
N ASP A 488 -18.07 -29.58 31.31
CA ASP A 488 -17.14 -30.15 32.34
C ASP A 488 -15.65 -29.71 32.49
N ASP A 489 -15.09 -28.71 31.79
CA ASP A 489 -13.70 -28.20 32.05
C ASP A 489 -13.60 -26.64 32.03
N ASP A 490 -13.89 -25.97 33.17
CA ASP A 490 -13.62 -24.52 33.38
C ASP A 490 -12.09 -24.26 33.42
N CYS A 491 -11.50 -23.90 32.27
CA CYS A 491 -10.06 -23.67 32.08
C CYS A 491 -9.78 -22.38 31.32
N LEU A 492 -8.77 -21.63 31.75
CA LEU A 492 -8.11 -20.66 30.89
C LEU A 492 -6.89 -21.32 30.24
N GLU A 493 -6.83 -21.31 28.91
CA GLU A 493 -5.67 -21.72 28.12
C GLU A 493 -4.74 -20.51 27.92
N ASN A 494 -3.42 -20.72 27.94
CA ASN A 494 -2.39 -19.70 27.69
C ASN A 494 -2.43 -18.45 28.60
N VAL A 495 -2.52 -18.62 29.93
CA VAL A 495 -2.40 -17.49 30.88
C VAL A 495 -0.94 -17.27 31.27
N GLU A 496 -0.26 -16.40 30.53
CA GLU A 496 1.06 -15.91 30.92
C GLU A 496 0.95 -14.98 32.15
N ILE A 497 1.70 -15.27 33.22
CA ILE A 497 1.78 -14.42 34.42
C ILE A 497 3.24 -13.98 34.60
N VAL A 498 3.56 -12.77 34.15
CA VAL A 498 4.91 -12.19 34.21
C VAL A 498 5.21 -11.62 35.61
N PHE A 499 6.12 -12.24 36.35
CA PHE A 499 6.50 -11.82 37.71
C PHE A 499 7.72 -10.87 37.69
N THR A 500 7.49 -9.58 37.47
CA THR A 500 8.57 -8.58 37.44
C THR A 500 9.34 -8.47 38.75
N GLY A 501 10.67 -8.66 38.71
CA GLY A 501 11.59 -8.26 39.79
C GLY A 501 12.01 -9.33 40.80
N THR A 502 11.75 -10.63 40.61
CA THR A 502 12.35 -11.69 41.46
C THR A 502 12.57 -13.01 40.72
N LYS A 503 13.84 -13.38 40.49
CA LYS A 503 14.25 -14.67 39.89
C LYS A 503 13.70 -15.91 40.63
N PHE A 504 13.46 -17.01 39.91
CA PHE A 504 12.86 -18.25 40.46
C PHE A 504 13.85 -19.42 40.66
N VAL A 505 13.43 -20.47 41.38
CA VAL A 505 14.21 -21.70 41.58
C VAL A 505 13.41 -22.99 41.34
N THR A 506 12.10 -23.04 41.60
CA THR A 506 11.23 -24.15 41.09
C THR A 506 9.74 -23.79 41.22
N ALA A 507 8.94 -24.14 40.20
CA ALA A 507 7.48 -24.20 40.31
C ALA A 507 7.00 -25.67 40.43
N SER A 508 6.06 -25.98 41.34
CA SER A 508 5.53 -27.35 41.42
C SER A 508 4.25 -27.52 42.22
N LYS A 509 3.13 -27.82 41.53
CA LYS A 509 2.43 -29.09 41.80
C LYS A 509 1.52 -29.73 40.75
N ALA A 510 1.40 -29.19 39.55
CA ALA A 510 0.88 -29.93 38.41
C ALA A 510 2.07 -30.26 37.48
N LYS A 511 2.45 -31.54 37.38
CA LYS A 511 3.78 -31.94 36.84
C LYS A 511 3.81 -32.23 35.34
N ASN A 512 2.90 -31.59 34.62
CA ASN A 512 2.69 -31.75 33.18
C ASN A 512 2.53 -30.41 32.44
N ASP A 513 2.24 -29.31 33.15
CA ASP A 513 1.63 -28.10 32.59
C ASP A 513 2.55 -26.86 32.76
N ILE A 514 3.86 -27.11 32.82
CA ILE A 514 4.95 -26.11 32.81
C ILE A 514 5.72 -26.36 31.51
N VAL A 515 5.75 -25.35 30.64
CA VAL A 515 6.32 -25.47 29.28
C VAL A 515 7.82 -25.13 29.28
N SER A 516 8.18 -24.05 29.98
CA SER A 516 9.53 -23.52 30.14
C SER A 516 9.87 -23.25 31.62
N GLU A 517 11.17 -23.17 31.94
CA GLU A 517 11.69 -22.63 33.21
C GLU A 517 12.91 -21.76 32.87
N ASN A 518 12.75 -20.43 32.94
CA ASN A 518 13.83 -19.46 32.71
C ASN A 518 14.43 -19.00 34.06
N GLU A 519 15.47 -18.16 34.07
CA GLU A 519 15.96 -17.58 35.34
C GLU A 519 15.02 -16.51 35.91
N ASN A 520 14.21 -15.87 35.06
CA ASN A 520 13.32 -14.75 35.38
C ASN A 520 11.83 -15.11 35.32
N GLU A 521 11.37 -15.83 34.28
CA GLU A 521 9.96 -16.20 34.09
C GLU A 521 9.63 -17.66 34.48
N ALA A 522 8.34 -17.92 34.71
CA ALA A 522 7.77 -19.25 34.90
C ALA A 522 6.41 -19.36 34.18
N GLU A 523 6.40 -20.03 33.03
CA GLU A 523 5.25 -20.14 32.11
C GLU A 523 4.29 -21.27 32.53
N ILE A 524 2.98 -21.00 32.53
CA ILE A 524 1.94 -21.97 32.93
C ILE A 524 0.89 -22.09 31.82
N GLU A 525 0.92 -23.22 31.12
CA GLU A 525 0.15 -23.48 29.88
C GLU A 525 -1.39 -23.46 30.10
N THR A 526 -1.86 -23.77 31.32
CA THR A 526 -3.29 -23.80 31.64
C THR A 526 -3.56 -23.60 33.13
N LEU A 527 -4.37 -22.61 33.48
CA LEU A 527 -4.91 -22.45 34.83
C LEU A 527 -6.30 -23.09 34.94
N LYS A 528 -6.42 -24.05 35.88
CA LYS A 528 -7.67 -24.78 36.14
C LYS A 528 -8.34 -24.29 37.41
N LYS A 529 -9.65 -24.06 37.32
CA LYS A 529 -10.50 -23.58 38.42
C LYS A 529 -10.37 -24.42 39.69
N GLY A 530 -10.25 -23.76 40.85
CA GLY A 530 -10.14 -24.41 42.16
C GLY A 530 -8.85 -25.20 42.36
N CYS A 531 -7.84 -25.03 41.49
CA CYS A 531 -6.49 -25.53 41.71
C CYS A 531 -5.63 -24.53 42.50
N ASP A 532 -4.49 -25.03 42.99
CA ASP A 532 -3.65 -24.40 44.00
C ASP A 532 -2.19 -24.64 43.59
N TYR A 533 -1.51 -23.57 43.20
CA TYR A 533 -0.19 -23.62 42.54
C TYR A 533 0.86 -22.98 43.44
N SER A 534 1.87 -23.75 43.83
CA SER A 534 2.98 -23.29 44.70
C SER A 534 4.29 -23.17 43.92
N PHE A 535 4.97 -22.04 44.10
CA PHE A 535 6.27 -21.71 43.51
C PHE A 535 7.28 -21.29 44.58
N VAL A 536 8.57 -21.34 44.26
CA VAL A 536 9.65 -20.90 45.16
C VAL A 536 10.61 -19.98 44.41
N THR A 537 10.83 -18.78 44.95
CA THR A 537 11.78 -17.82 44.38
C THR A 537 13.23 -18.21 44.68
N SER A 538 14.17 -17.74 43.86
CA SER A 538 15.61 -17.85 44.11
C SER A 538 16.07 -17.10 45.36
N THR A 539 15.31 -16.08 45.77
CA THR A 539 15.48 -15.33 47.03
C THR A 539 14.95 -16.09 48.26
N GLY A 540 14.32 -17.26 48.07
CA GLY A 540 13.92 -18.18 49.14
C GLY A 540 12.49 -18.00 49.64
N TYR A 541 11.65 -17.22 48.97
CA TYR A 541 10.25 -17.03 49.37
C TYR A 541 9.39 -18.13 48.75
N GLU A 542 8.56 -18.80 49.56
CA GLU A 542 7.50 -19.66 49.04
C GLU A 542 6.30 -18.78 48.67
N GLY A 543 5.87 -18.89 47.41
CA GLY A 543 4.73 -18.21 46.84
C GLY A 543 3.59 -19.17 46.52
N ARG A 544 2.36 -18.70 46.60
CA ARG A 544 1.16 -19.53 46.36
C ARG A 544 0.07 -18.75 45.65
N ILE A 545 -0.38 -19.29 44.51
CA ILE A 545 -1.46 -18.79 43.66
C ILE A 545 -2.71 -19.63 43.93
N ILE A 546 -3.82 -18.98 44.25
CA ILE A 546 -5.14 -19.63 44.42
C ILE A 546 -6.11 -19.02 43.40
N VAL A 547 -6.92 -19.87 42.77
CA VAL A 547 -7.94 -19.51 41.77
C VAL A 547 -9.33 -19.81 42.36
N GLU A 548 -10.03 -18.78 42.86
CA GLU A 548 -11.38 -18.89 43.47
C GLU A 548 -12.48 -18.26 42.58
N ASP A 549 -13.76 -18.51 42.90
CA ASP A 549 -14.93 -17.91 42.21
C ASP A 549 -15.24 -16.50 42.78
N GLY A 550 -15.23 -15.46 41.95
CA GLY A 550 -15.71 -14.12 42.33
C GLY A 550 -17.24 -14.05 42.53
N GLU A 551 -17.72 -13.18 43.43
CA GLU A 551 -19.16 -13.04 43.74
C GLU A 551 -19.89 -12.11 42.74
N MET A 552 -20.30 -12.66 41.59
CA MET A 552 -20.99 -11.95 40.48
C MET A 552 -22.15 -11.02 40.91
N ASP A 553 -22.13 -9.76 40.46
CA ASP A 553 -23.33 -8.90 40.31
C ASP A 553 -23.57 -8.42 38.85
N GLY A 554 -23.15 -9.22 37.85
CA GLY A 554 -23.66 -9.03 36.49
C GLY A 554 -22.81 -9.57 35.35
N LYS A 555 -23.17 -10.75 34.85
CA LYS A 555 -22.89 -11.28 33.50
C LYS A 555 -21.45 -11.63 33.11
N ASP A 556 -20.46 -10.96 33.70
CA ASP A 556 -19.04 -11.22 33.50
C ASP A 556 -18.51 -12.11 34.65
N ALA A 557 -17.49 -12.93 34.39
CA ALA A 557 -17.02 -13.96 35.32
C ALA A 557 -15.61 -13.67 35.85
N GLU A 558 -15.52 -12.89 36.92
CA GLU A 558 -14.25 -12.51 37.55
C GLU A 558 -13.50 -13.72 38.13
N ILE A 559 -12.31 -13.97 37.61
CA ILE A 559 -11.33 -14.89 38.20
C ILE A 559 -10.40 -14.09 39.12
N GLU A 560 -10.56 -14.30 40.43
CA GLU A 560 -9.77 -13.64 41.47
C GLU A 560 -8.47 -14.42 41.73
N VAL A 561 -7.33 -13.86 41.34
CA VAL A 561 -6.01 -14.43 41.60
C VAL A 561 -5.39 -13.80 42.85
N THR A 562 -5.19 -14.59 43.90
CA THR A 562 -4.52 -14.13 45.14
C THR A 562 -3.12 -14.74 45.26
N VAL A 563 -2.11 -13.90 45.49
CA VAL A 563 -0.71 -14.30 45.77
C VAL A 563 -0.36 -14.09 47.24
N TYR A 564 0.24 -15.10 47.87
CA TYR A 564 0.80 -15.01 49.23
C TYR A 564 2.30 -15.28 49.23
N TYR A 565 3.07 -14.50 50.00
CA TYR A 565 4.49 -14.74 50.28
C TYR A 565 4.70 -15.21 51.73
N CYS A 566 5.72 -16.04 51.96
CA CYS A 566 6.27 -16.34 53.28
C CYS A 566 7.80 -16.39 53.26
N GLU A 567 8.45 -15.71 54.22
CA GLU A 567 9.87 -15.89 54.51
C GLU A 567 10.11 -17.32 55.06
N THR A 568 11.09 -18.06 54.50
CA THR A 568 11.47 -19.37 55.02
C THR A 568 12.58 -19.27 56.08
N ASP A 569 12.19 -19.20 57.35
CA ASP A 569 13.08 -19.47 58.50
C ASP A 569 13.40 -21.00 58.59
N ASP A 570 14.62 -21.35 59.02
CA ASP A 570 15.25 -22.71 59.03
C ASP A 570 14.85 -23.60 60.24
#